data_AF-A0A077KNQ4-F1
#
_entry.id   AF-A0A077KNQ4-F1
#
_cell.length_a   1.000
_cell.length_b   1.000
_cell.length_c   1.000
_cell.angle_alpha   90.00
_cell.angle_beta   90.00
_cell.angle_gamma   90.00
#
_symmetry.space_group_name_H-M   'P 1'
#
loop_
_entity.id
_entity.type
_entity.pdbx_description
1 polymer ?
#
loop_
_entity_poly.entity_id
_entity_poly.type
_entity_poly.pdbx_seq_one_letter_code
_entity_poly.pdbx_strand_id
1 'polypeptide(L)' 'MIMVNWSVINSNGRKASSAKIRKNIVSFMTKHHPCSVIDSIEKKYNAYKIHLMNGLCLIFDADGHHVKTN' A
#
# COMPACT_ATOMS: atom_id res chain seq x y z
N MET A 1 -11.85 14.35 5.39
CA MET A 1 -11.95 13.01 4.76
C MET A 1 -10.67 12.76 3.99
N ILE A 2 -9.82 11.86 4.49
CA ILE A 2 -8.49 11.62 3.91
C ILE A 2 -8.72 10.65 2.75
N MET A 3 -8.80 11.18 1.54
CA MET A 3 -9.01 10.37 0.34
C MET A 3 -7.64 9.82 -0.08
N VAL A 4 -7.33 8.64 0.41
CA VAL A 4 -6.09 7.95 0.05
C VAL A 4 -6.12 7.65 -1.45
N ASN A 5 -5.07 8.07 -2.15
CA ASN A 5 -5.01 7.97 -3.59
C ASN A 5 -4.59 6.57 -4.05
N TRP A 6 -5.56 5.68 -4.09
CA TRP A 6 -5.40 4.29 -4.49
C TRP A 6 -5.18 4.09 -6.00
N SER A 7 -5.30 5.17 -6.78
CA SER A 7 -4.98 5.20 -8.21
C SER A 7 -3.50 4.98 -8.48
N VAL A 8 -2.62 5.21 -7.50
CA VAL A 8 -1.17 4.95 -7.59
C VAL A 8 -0.87 3.45 -7.79
N ILE A 9 -1.74 2.57 -7.31
CA ILE A 9 -1.62 1.11 -7.46
C ILE A 9 -2.22 0.62 -8.80
N ASN A 10 -2.78 1.51 -9.63
CA ASN A 10 -3.31 1.14 -10.94
C ASN A 10 -2.17 0.90 -11.95
N SER A 11 -1.70 -0.35 -12.05
CA SER A 11 -0.71 -0.72 -13.06
C SER A 11 -1.33 -0.66 -14.45
N ASN A 12 -0.63 0.01 -15.37
CA ASN A 12 -1.02 0.46 -16.70
C ASN A 12 -1.38 -0.65 -17.71
N GLY A 13 -2.30 -1.57 -17.38
CA GLY A 13 -2.80 -2.59 -18.31
C GLY A 13 -3.11 -3.98 -17.73
N ARG A 14 -2.90 -4.24 -16.43
CA ARG A 14 -3.24 -5.54 -15.80
C ARG A 14 -4.08 -5.33 -14.53
N LYS A 15 -5.36 -5.02 -14.76
CA LYS A 15 -6.37 -4.69 -13.74
C LYS A 15 -6.53 -5.76 -12.64
N ALA A 16 -6.22 -7.02 -12.94
CA ALA A 16 -6.28 -8.13 -11.99
C ALA A 16 -5.13 -8.12 -10.96
N SER A 17 -3.91 -7.76 -11.37
CA SER A 17 -2.75 -7.74 -10.48
C SER A 17 -2.80 -6.58 -9.49
N SER A 18 -3.25 -5.40 -9.93
CA SER A 18 -3.38 -4.20 -9.07
C SER A 18 -4.42 -4.39 -7.96
N ALA A 19 -5.55 -5.03 -8.27
CA ALA A 19 -6.56 -5.36 -7.26
C ALA A 19 -6.02 -6.35 -6.21
N LYS A 20 -5.21 -7.33 -6.63
CA LYS A 20 -4.59 -8.30 -5.73
C LYS A 20 -3.55 -7.66 -4.82
N ILE A 21 -2.68 -6.81 -5.36
CA ILE A 21 -1.71 -6.01 -4.60
C ILE A 21 -2.42 -5.16 -3.54
N ARG A 22 -3.47 -4.44 -3.95
CA ARG A 22 -4.30 -3.65 -3.02
C ARG A 22 -4.86 -4.52 -1.90
N LYS A 23 -5.42 -5.68 -2.23
CA LYS A 23 -6.01 -6.59 -1.25
C LYS A 23 -4.98 -7.11 -0.27
N ASN A 24 -3.77 -7.47 -0.73
CA ASN A 24 -2.68 -7.92 0.13
C ASN A 24 -2.25 -6.82 1.12
N ILE A 25 -2.03 -5.60 0.61
CA ILE A 25 -1.66 -4.44 1.42
C ILE A 25 -2.71 -4.16 2.49
N VAL A 26 -3.99 -4.05 2.08
CA VAL A 26 -5.09 -3.78 3.01
C VAL A 26 -5.18 -4.91 4.03
N SER A 27 -5.11 -6.17 3.62
CA SER A 27 -5.16 -7.31 4.53
C SER A 27 -4.03 -7.29 5.55
N PHE A 28 -2.81 -6.92 5.15
CA PHE A 28 -1.67 -6.78 6.05
C PHE A 28 -1.91 -5.66 7.06
N MET A 29 -2.38 -4.50 6.58
CA MET A 29 -2.69 -3.35 7.43
C MET A 29 -3.80 -3.64 8.43
N THR A 30 -4.92 -4.23 8.02
CA THR A 30 -6.01 -4.54 8.95
C THR A 30 -5.59 -5.56 10.01
N LYS A 31 -4.63 -6.44 9.68
CA LYS A 31 -4.13 -7.48 10.58
C LYS A 31 -3.09 -6.96 11.58
N HIS A 32 -2.14 -6.15 11.13
CA HIS A 32 -1.01 -5.69 11.95
C HIS A 32 -1.17 -4.27 12.51
N HIS A 33 -1.97 -3.45 11.83
CA HIS A 33 -2.16 -2.04 12.14
C HIS A 33 -3.65 -1.66 12.10
N PRO A 34 -4.51 -2.35 12.89
CA PRO A 34 -5.91 -1.95 12.99
C PRO A 34 -5.99 -0.49 13.44
N CYS A 35 -6.87 0.28 12.80
CA CYS A 35 -7.03 1.73 12.99
C CYS A 35 -5.92 2.64 12.45
N SER A 36 -4.90 2.12 11.76
CA SER A 36 -3.93 2.99 11.09
C SER A 36 -4.50 3.53 9.79
N VAL A 37 -4.51 4.86 9.68
CA VAL A 37 -4.94 5.55 8.47
C VAL A 37 -3.75 5.76 7.55
N ILE A 38 -3.94 5.46 6.27
CA ILE A 38 -2.93 5.76 5.25
C ILE A 38 -2.93 7.27 5.02
N ASP A 39 -1.77 7.87 5.16
CA ASP A 39 -1.51 9.25 4.79
C ASP A 39 -1.30 9.35 3.27
N SER A 40 -0.34 8.58 2.76
CA SER A 40 0.07 8.63 1.35
C SER A 40 0.62 7.29 0.87
N ILE A 41 0.51 7.05 -0.45
CA ILE A 41 1.03 5.86 -1.12
C ILE A 41 1.94 6.34 -2.24
N GLU A 42 3.20 5.93 -2.20
CA GLU A 42 4.18 6.18 -3.24
C GLU A 42 4.55 4.88 -3.95
N LYS A 43 4.58 4.90 -5.29
CA LYS A 43 5.13 3.81 -6.09
C LYS A 43 6.50 4.20 -6.59
N LYS A 44 7.53 3.42 -6.24
CA LYS A 44 8.92 3.66 -6.66
C LYS A 44 9.46 2.42 -7.37
N TYR A 45 9.68 2.54 -8.69
CA TYR A 45 10.09 1.44 -9.58
C TYR A 45 9.24 0.17 -9.43
N ASN A 46 9.67 -0.75 -8.57
CA ASN A 46 9.07 -2.04 -8.32
C ASN A 46 8.66 -2.24 -6.86
N ALA A 47 8.48 -1.15 -6.10
CA ALA A 47 8.05 -1.19 -4.72
C ALA A 47 6.98 -0.12 -4.44
N TYR A 48 6.15 -0.38 -3.45
CA TYR A 48 5.14 0.52 -2.92
C TYR A 48 5.52 0.93 -1.50
N LYS A 49 5.62 2.23 -1.25
CA LYS A 49 5.78 2.79 0.09
C LYS A 49 4.44 3.35 0.54
N ILE A 50 4.04 3.02 1.75
CA ILE A 50 2.80 3.46 2.36
C ILE A 50 3.16 4.18 3.64
N HIS A 51 2.86 5.47 3.66
CA HIS A 51 3.02 6.30 4.83
C HIS A 51 1.71 6.27 5.60
N LEU A 52 1.80 5.99 6.89
CA LEU A 52 0.68 5.99 7.81
C LEU A 52 0.65 7.33 8.58
N MET A 53 -0.54 7.79 8.93
CA MET A 53 -0.70 9.04 9.69
C MET A 53 -0.05 9.00 11.09
N ASN A 54 0.23 7.81 11.61
CA ASN A 54 0.94 7.64 12.89
C ASN A 54 2.47 7.80 12.76
N GLY A 55 2.98 8.10 11.56
CA GLY A 55 4.41 8.26 11.27
C GLY A 55 5.11 6.99 10.78
N LEU A 56 4.45 5.83 10.77
CA LEU A 56 5.03 4.58 10.28
C LEU A 56 5.11 4.55 8.75
N CYS A 57 6.18 3.96 8.24
CA CYS A 57 6.39 3.78 6.81
C CYS A 57 6.48 2.29 6.48
N LEU A 58 5.50 1.78 5.73
CA LEU A 58 5.46 0.39 5.28
C LEU A 58 5.95 0.29 3.84
N ILE A 59 6.87 -0.63 3.57
CA ILE A 59 7.42 -0.90 2.24
C ILE A 59 6.93 -2.27 1.78
N PHE A 60 6.33 -2.31 0.59
CA PHE A 60 5.83 -3.49 -0.08
C PHE A 60 6.53 -3.66 -1.44
N ASP A 61 6.70 -4.89 -1.87
CA ASP A 61 7.20 -5.23 -3.21
C ASP A 61 6.12 -5.01 -4.28
N ALA A 62 6.49 -5.12 -5.56
CA ALA A 62 5.56 -4.97 -6.69
C ALA A 62 4.37 -5.94 -6.64
N ASP A 63 4.51 -7.08 -5.95
CA ASP A 63 3.44 -8.05 -5.71
C ASP A 63 2.55 -7.73 -4.49
N GLY A 64 2.86 -6.67 -3.74
CA GLY A 64 2.13 -6.28 -2.53
C GLY A 64 2.52 -7.11 -1.29
N HIS A 65 3.65 -7.82 -1.33
CA HIS A 65 4.22 -8.47 -0.15
C HIS A 65 4.98 -7.45 0.69
N HIS A 66 4.79 -7.50 2.01
CA HIS A 66 5.51 -6.64 2.94
C HIS A 66 7.00 -7.01 2.93
N VAL A 67 7.85 -6.01 2.75
CA VAL A 67 9.31 -6.16 2.70
C VAL A 67 9.93 -5.66 3.98
N LYS A 68 9.52 -4.45 4.40
CA LYS A 68 10.13 -3.77 5.54
C LYS A 68 9.17 -2.71 6.11
N THR A 69 9.19 -2.56 7.42
CA THR A 69 8.58 -1.43 8.14
C THR A 69 9.69 -0.57 8.71
N ASN A 70 9.53 0.75 8.65
CA ASN A 70 10.44 1.72 9.27
C ASN A 70 9.65 2.73 10.11
#